data_AF-T0YCW8-F1
#
_entry.id   AF-T0YCW8-F1
#
_cell.length_a   1.000
_cell.length_b   1.000
_cell.length_c   1.000
_cell.angle_alpha   90.00
_cell.angle_beta   90.00
_cell.angle_gamma   90.00
#
_symmetry.space_group_name_H-M   'P 1'
#
loop_
_entity.id
_entity.type
_entity.pdbx_description
1 polymer ?
#
loop_
_entity_poly.entity_id
_entity_poly.type
_entity_poly.pdbx_seq_one_letter_code
_entity_poly.pdbx_strand_id
1 'polypeptide(L)' 'MEGTVKEYDDMTHVTIGKNTRIEKDSMGPLEVPADAYYGVQTLRAMHNFPISGQPMPETFIRAH' A
#
# COMPACT_ATOMS: atom_id res chain seq x y z
N MET A 1 -10.20 -19.30 14.56
CA MET A 1 -11.15 -18.18 14.35
C MET A 1 -10.82 -17.13 15.39
N GLU A 2 -9.79 -16.32 15.16
CA GLU A 2 -9.41 -15.26 16.10
C GLU A 2 -9.77 -13.91 15.50
N GLY A 3 -10.48 -13.13 16.31
CA GLY A 3 -11.25 -11.97 15.89
C GLY A 3 -10.41 -10.73 15.65
N THR A 4 -10.86 -9.94 14.67
CA THR A 4 -10.44 -8.54 14.50
C THR A 4 -11.39 -7.67 15.32
N VAL A 5 -10.96 -7.28 16.52
CA VAL A 5 -11.57 -6.18 17.25
C VAL A 5 -11.23 -4.90 16.48
N LYS A 6 -12.23 -4.24 15.90
CA LYS A 6 -12.07 -2.89 15.33
C LYS A 6 -12.50 -1.89 16.40
N GLU A 7 -11.52 -1.22 17.01
CA GLU A 7 -11.76 0.06 17.69
C GLU A 7 -12.14 1.11 16.64
N TYR A 8 -13.31 1.72 16.83
CA TYR A 8 -13.79 2.87 16.09
C TYR A 8 -13.75 4.05 17.04
N ASP A 9 -12.65 4.81 17.02
CA ASP A 9 -12.56 6.10 17.69
C ASP A 9 -12.36 7.21 16.65
N ASP A 10 -13.11 8.28 16.86
CA ASP A 10 -13.07 9.60 16.24
C ASP A 10 -13.60 9.84 14.80
N MET A 11 -14.51 10.81 14.70
CA MET A 11 -15.43 11.08 13.58
C MET A 11 -14.86 11.89 12.39
N THR A 12 -13.58 11.76 12.03
CA THR A 12 -13.02 12.45 10.84
C THR A 12 -12.10 11.62 9.94
N HIS A 13 -12.05 10.30 10.10
CA HIS A 13 -11.30 9.45 9.18
C HIS A 13 -12.22 8.40 8.58
N VAL A 14 -12.55 8.54 7.29
CA VAL A 14 -13.05 7.42 6.49
C VAL A 14 -11.88 6.45 6.36
N THR A 15 -11.69 5.60 7.36
CA THR A 15 -10.76 4.49 7.28
C THR A 15 -11.45 3.44 6.43
N ILE A 16 -11.27 3.52 5.10
CA ILE A 16 -11.50 2.36 4.23
C ILE A 16 -10.68 1.24 4.88
N GLY A 17 -11.36 0.24 5.43
CA GLY A 17 -10.70 -0.82 6.15
C GLY A 17 -9.57 -1.35 5.29
N LYS A 18 -8.34 -1.31 5.80
CA LYS A 18 -7.13 -1.80 5.12
C LYS A 18 -7.28 -3.29 4.89
N ASN A 19 -8.07 -3.66 3.89
CA ASN A 19 -8.06 -5.00 3.34
C ASN A 19 -6.72 -5.09 2.63
N THR A 20 -5.84 -5.95 3.11
CA THR A 20 -4.56 -6.24 2.46
C THR A 20 -4.68 -7.57 1.74
N ARG A 21 -3.96 -7.72 0.64
CA ARG A 21 -3.79 -8.95 -0.10
C ARG A 21 -2.33 -9.36 -0.04
N ILE A 22 -2.06 -10.64 0.17
CA ILE A 22 -0.70 -11.16 0.24
C ILE A 22 -0.21 -11.42 -1.18
N GLU A 23 0.82 -10.69 -1.61
CA GLU A 23 1.55 -10.97 -2.84
C GLU A 23 2.93 -11.55 -2.53
N LYS A 24 3.49 -12.35 -3.44
CA LYS A 24 4.81 -12.94 -3.29
C LYS A 24 5.69 -12.62 -4.50
N ASP A 25 6.90 -12.17 -4.24
CA ASP A 25 7.99 -12.10 -5.21
C ASP A 25 9.15 -13.03 -4.84
N SER A 26 10.26 -12.94 -5.57
CA SER A 26 11.48 -13.73 -5.31
C SER A 26 12.10 -13.49 -3.94
N MET A 27 11.76 -12.38 -3.26
CA MET A 27 12.26 -12.02 -1.94
C MET A 27 11.30 -12.43 -0.81
N GLY A 28 10.09 -12.89 -1.12
CA GLY A 28 9.12 -13.40 -0.14
C GLY A 28 7.72 -12.79 -0.23
N PRO A 29 6.80 -13.22 0.64
CA PRO A 29 5.44 -12.69 0.72
C PRO A 29 5.42 -11.30 1.40
N LEU A 30 4.52 -10.43 0.95
CA LEU A 30 4.33 -9.09 1.51
C LEU A 30 2.87 -8.66 1.38
N GLU A 31 2.38 -7.89 2.36
CA GLU A 31 1.02 -7.39 2.39
C GLU A 31 0.88 -6.12 1.55
N VAL A 32 0.09 -6.19 0.47
CA VAL A 32 -0.21 -5.06 -0.41
C VAL A 32 -1.64 -4.58 -0.11
N PRO A 33 -1.93 -3.28 -0.05
CA PRO A 33 -3.30 -2.79 0.07
C PRO A 33 -4.18 -3.30 -1.08
N ALA A 34 -5.40 -3.76 -0.78
CA ALA A 34 -6.30 -4.34 -1.78
C ALA A 34 -6.93 -3.27 -2.70
N ASP A 35 -6.93 -2.01 -2.26
CA ASP A 35 -7.35 -0.83 -3.01
C ASP A 35 -6.23 -0.24 -3.89
N ALA A 36 -4.99 -0.68 -3.70
CA ALA A 36 -3.86 -0.25 -4.52
C ALA A 36 -3.84 -0.97 -5.88
N TYR A 37 -3.70 -0.20 -6.95
CA TYR A 37 -3.48 -0.72 -8.31
C TYR A 37 -2.05 -1.26 -8.53
N TYR A 38 -1.12 -0.99 -7.61
CA TYR A 38 0.25 -1.49 -7.67
C TYR A 38 0.42 -2.85 -6.96
N GLY A 39 1.50 -3.55 -7.27
CA GLY A 39 1.85 -4.84 -6.66
C GLY A 39 3.04 -4.76 -5.69
N VAL A 40 3.53 -5.92 -5.28
CA VAL A 40 4.61 -6.09 -4.28
C VAL A 40 5.92 -5.44 -4.70
N GLN A 41 6.23 -5.42 -6.00
CA GLN A 41 7.47 -4.82 -6.51
C GLN A 41 7.51 -3.31 -6.26
N THR A 42 6.41 -2.60 -6.55
CA THR A 42 6.29 -1.17 -6.28
C THR A 42 6.34 -0.89 -4.79
N LEU A 43 5.70 -1.74 -3.98
CA LEU A 43 5.73 -1.60 -2.53
C LEU A 43 7.14 -1.82 -1.96
N ARG A 44 7.91 -2.76 -2.50
CA ARG A 44 9.34 -2.92 -2.16
C ARG A 44 10.17 -1.73 -2.61
N ALA A 45 9.89 -1.16 -3.78
CA ALA A 45 10.58 0.04 -4.22
C ALA A 45 10.33 1.22 -3.25
N MET A 46 9.09 1.39 -2.79
CA MET A 46 8.76 2.39 -1.76
C MET A 46 9.52 2.14 -0.45
N HIS A 47 9.65 0.87 -0.01
CA HIS A 47 10.39 0.53 1.20
C HIS A 47 11.91 0.72 1.06
N ASN A 48 12.47 0.34 -0.10
CA ASN A 48 13.91 0.37 -0.34
C ASN A 48 14.44 1.75 -0.74
N PHE A 49 13.59 2.61 -1.32
CA PHE A 49 13.97 3.93 -1.81
C PHE A 49 13.12 5.05 -1.18
N PRO A 50 13.24 5.30 0.14
CA PRO A 50 12.62 6.46 0.77
C PRO A 50 13.38 7.73 0.38
N ILE A 51 13.14 8.25 -0.83
CA ILE A 51 13.77 9.47 -1.35
C ILE A 51 12.86 10.65 -1.08
N SER A 52 13.31 11.62 -0.25
CA SER A 52 12.79 12.99 -0.01
C SER A 52 11.26 13.25 0.05
N GLY A 53 10.41 12.22 0.00
CA GLY A 53 8.95 12.32 -0.06
C GLY A 53 8.38 12.86 -1.37
N GLN A 54 9.19 13.06 -2.41
CA GLN A 54 8.71 13.63 -3.68
C GLN A 54 8.25 12.54 -4.65
N PRO A 55 6.97 12.53 -5.08
CA PRO A 55 6.49 11.58 -6.08
C PRO A 55 7.07 11.91 -7.46
N MET A 56 7.06 10.92 -8.36
CA MET A 56 7.36 11.14 -9.76
C MET A 56 6.42 12.21 -10.36
N PRO A 57 6.94 13.15 -11.17
CA PRO A 57 6.10 14.15 -11.81
C PRO A 57 5.03 13.50 -12.70
N GLU A 58 3.81 14.00 -12.63
CA GLU A 58 2.65 13.44 -13.33
C GLU A 58 2.84 13.37 -14.86
N THR A 59 3.62 14.30 -15.43
CA THR A 59 3.97 14.33 -16.85
C THR A 59 4.67 13.05 -17.31
N PHE A 60 5.48 12.44 -16.44
CA PHE A 60 6.14 11.17 -16.75
C PHE A 60 5.20 9.97 -16.63
N ILE A 61 4.22 10.03 -15.73
CA ILE A 61 3.24 8.95 -15.53
C ILE A 61 2.25 8.89 -16.70
N ARG A 62 1.84 10.05 -17.23
CA ARG A 62 0.87 10.14 -18.35
C ARG A 62 1.45 9.83 -19.73
N ALA A 63 2.77 9.79 -19.86
CA ALA A 63 3.45 9.60 -21.15
C ALA A 63 3.63 8.12 -21.56
N HIS A 64 3.17 7.19 -20.72
CA HIS A 64 3.33 5.74 -20.88
C HIS A 64 1.99 5.03 -20.69
#